data_AF-A0A5Q5BQL3-F1
#
_entry.id   AF-A0A5Q5BQL3-F1
#
_cell.length_a   1.000
_cell.length_b   1.000
_cell.length_c   1.000
_cell.angle_alpha   90.00
_cell.angle_beta   90.00
_cell.angle_gamma   90.00
#
_symmetry.space_group_name_H-M   'P 1'
#
loop_
_entity.id
_entity.type
_entity.pdbx_description
1 polymer ?
#
loop_
_entity_poly.entity_id
_entity_poly.type
_entity_poly.pdbx_seq_one_letter_code
_entity_poly.pdbx_strand_id
1 'polypeptide(L)'
;MKREGNLLNVGIFTVAMLLVAAMLVVVFGEFRFASGNSYHANFTEASRLKAGQDVRIAGVPVGTVTDIKLNDDNTVDVAFDVHNKYQLYTSTRAVVRYENLVGDRYLEIISGPGELRKLPPGSTIPKQNTQPALDLDALLGGLRPVLKGLDGAKVNELSSAVIELLQGQGGALANLLATTGSFSQNLAARDQLIGDVITNLNTVLGTVDEKGAQFDASVDRLQQLITGLAQGRDPIAGAIEPLAAAENDLTEMLKASRRPLQGVIENARPLAQRLDERKADVNKVIEPLAENYLRLNALGAYGSFFNIFYCSVRIKVNGPAGSDILIPFGGPPDPSKGRCSENG
;
A
#
# COMPACT_ATOMS: atom_id res chain seq x y z
N MET A 1 46.42 -46.99 -37.24
CA MET A 1 45.11 -46.63 -37.83
C MET A 1 43.98 -46.39 -36.81
N LYS A 2 43.88 -47.08 -35.66
CA LYS A 2 42.79 -46.83 -34.66
C LYS A 2 42.86 -45.49 -33.91
N ARG A 3 44.00 -44.80 -33.90
CA ARG A 3 44.22 -43.58 -33.10
C ARG A 3 43.67 -42.32 -33.79
N GLU A 4 43.60 -42.31 -35.11
CA GLU A 4 43.09 -41.17 -35.90
C GLU A 4 41.56 -41.07 -35.85
N GLY A 5 40.84 -42.20 -35.90
CA GLY A 5 39.38 -42.20 -35.77
C GLY A 5 38.89 -41.69 -34.41
N ASN A 6 39.63 -41.98 -33.34
CA ASN A 6 39.29 -41.50 -32.00
C ASN A 6 39.50 -39.98 -31.85
N LEU A 7 40.54 -39.42 -32.47
CA LEU A 7 40.78 -37.97 -32.43
C LEU A 7 39.70 -37.20 -33.20
N LEU A 8 39.24 -37.73 -34.34
CA LEU A 8 38.14 -37.15 -35.10
C LEU A 8 36.83 -37.15 -34.31
N ASN A 9 36.50 -38.27 -33.66
CA ASN A 9 35.28 -38.40 -32.85
C ASN A 9 35.28 -37.46 -31.64
N VAL A 10 36.43 -37.31 -30.96
CA VAL A 10 36.58 -36.35 -29.85
C VAL A 10 36.43 -34.92 -30.36
N GLY A 11 37.03 -34.57 -31.50
CA GLY A 11 36.89 -33.24 -32.10
C GLY A 11 35.44 -32.89 -32.42
N ILE A 12 34.70 -33.81 -33.06
CA ILE A 12 33.27 -33.63 -33.36
C ILE A 12 32.46 -33.47 -32.07
N PHE A 13 32.71 -34.30 -31.05
CA PHE A 13 32.01 -34.21 -29.77
C PHE A 13 32.28 -32.87 -29.05
N THR A 14 33.53 -32.40 -29.04
CA THR A 14 33.88 -31.12 -28.42
C THR A 14 33.21 -29.95 -29.14
N VAL A 15 33.20 -29.95 -30.49
CA VAL A 15 32.51 -28.91 -31.26
C VAL A 15 31.01 -28.94 -31.01
N ALA A 16 30.39 -30.13 -30.97
CA ALA A 16 28.97 -30.27 -30.66
C ALA A 16 28.64 -29.74 -29.25
N MET A 17 29.46 -30.06 -28.24
CA MET A 17 29.28 -29.56 -26.88
C MET A 17 29.50 -28.05 -26.77
N LEU A 18 30.46 -27.48 -27.50
CA LEU A 18 30.64 -26.02 -27.57
C LEU A 18 29.44 -25.33 -28.21
N LEU A 19 28.86 -25.90 -29.28
CA LEU A 19 27.66 -25.37 -29.91
C LEU A 19 26.45 -25.43 -28.97
N VAL A 20 26.27 -26.54 -28.25
CA VAL A 20 25.20 -26.66 -27.25
C VAL A 20 25.42 -25.67 -26.11
N ALA A 21 26.63 -25.52 -25.59
CA ALA A 21 26.95 -24.55 -24.55
C ALA A 21 26.70 -23.11 -25.03
N ALA A 22 27.11 -22.76 -26.24
CA ALA A 22 26.84 -21.45 -26.83
C ALA A 22 25.33 -21.22 -27.01
N MET A 23 24.58 -22.24 -27.47
CA MET A 23 23.13 -22.17 -27.61
C MET A 23 22.44 -21.98 -26.25
N LEU A 24 22.89 -22.69 -25.21
CA LEU A 24 22.39 -22.50 -23.85
C LEU A 24 22.66 -21.07 -23.35
N VAL A 25 23.86 -20.54 -23.56
CA VAL A 25 24.19 -19.15 -23.20
C VAL A 25 23.29 -18.15 -23.93
N VAL A 26 22.98 -18.38 -25.20
CA VAL A 26 22.08 -17.50 -25.97
C VAL A 26 20.64 -17.59 -25.46
N VAL A 27 20.14 -18.80 -25.18
CA VAL A 27 18.75 -19.01 -24.73
C VAL A 27 18.54 -18.52 -23.31
N PHE A 28 19.48 -18.79 -22.40
CA PHE A 28 19.36 -18.45 -20.97
C PHE A 28 19.99 -17.11 -20.59
N GLY A 29 20.88 -16.56 -21.41
CA GLY A 29 21.50 -15.25 -21.16
C GLY A 29 20.55 -14.07 -21.39
N GLU A 30 19.27 -14.33 -21.67
CA GLU A 30 18.25 -13.33 -22.01
C GLU A 30 18.72 -12.33 -23.08
N PHE A 31 19.63 -12.75 -23.97
CA PHE A 31 20.09 -11.94 -25.08
C PHE A 31 18.95 -11.78 -26.09
N ARG A 32 18.09 -10.80 -25.84
CA ARG A 32 17.05 -10.40 -26.77
C ARG A 32 17.71 -9.63 -27.91
N PHE A 33 18.12 -10.34 -28.96
CA PHE A 33 18.60 -9.76 -30.23
C PHE A 33 17.47 -9.07 -31.04
N ALA A 34 16.44 -8.56 -30.36
CA ALA A 34 15.33 -7.89 -31.02
C ALA A 34 15.80 -6.50 -31.46
N SER A 35 15.65 -6.19 -32.76
CA SER A 35 15.82 -4.83 -33.25
C SER A 35 14.76 -3.93 -32.58
N GLY A 36 15.21 -3.12 -31.62
CA GLY A 36 14.41 -2.12 -30.95
C GLY A 36 14.86 -0.72 -31.32
N ASN A 37 13.95 0.24 -31.18
CA ASN A 37 14.30 1.65 -31.15
C ASN A 37 14.68 2.00 -29.71
N SER A 38 15.85 2.60 -29.54
CA SER A 38 16.32 3.06 -28.24
C SER A 38 15.70 4.41 -27.88
N TYR A 39 15.41 4.64 -26.60
CA TYR A 39 14.88 5.88 -26.06
C TYR A 39 15.45 6.13 -24.67
N HIS A 40 15.36 7.39 -24.25
CA HIS A 40 15.77 7.83 -22.92
C HIS A 40 14.57 8.37 -22.14
N ALA A 41 14.59 8.32 -20.82
CA ALA A 41 13.60 8.95 -19.97
C ALA A 41 14.25 9.49 -18.69
N ASN A 42 14.06 10.78 -18.43
CA ASN A 42 14.67 11.45 -17.28
C ASN A 42 13.74 11.45 -16.07
N PHE A 43 14.06 10.71 -15.02
CA PHE A 43 13.29 10.65 -13.78
C PHE A 43 13.88 11.56 -12.71
N THR A 44 13.03 12.00 -11.76
CA THR A 44 13.51 12.54 -10.48
C THR A 44 14.18 11.47 -9.62
N GLU A 45 13.68 10.24 -9.72
CA GLU A 45 14.11 9.11 -8.93
C GLU A 45 13.73 7.82 -9.68
N ALA A 46 14.65 6.85 -9.73
CA ALA A 46 14.42 5.55 -10.35
C ALA A 46 14.62 4.40 -9.35
N SER A 47 14.26 4.62 -8.08
CA SER A 47 14.56 3.70 -6.99
C SER A 47 14.13 2.27 -7.29
N ARG A 48 15.12 1.37 -7.24
CA ARG A 48 15.03 -0.09 -7.47
C ARG A 48 14.74 -0.49 -8.93
N LEU A 49 14.72 0.44 -9.88
CA LEU A 49 14.79 0.09 -11.30
C LEU A 49 16.22 -0.37 -11.65
N LYS A 50 16.36 -1.37 -12.51
CA LYS A 50 17.63 -1.98 -12.93
C LYS A 50 17.65 -2.26 -14.43
N ALA A 51 18.83 -2.25 -15.02
CA ALA A 51 19.04 -2.78 -16.37
C ALA A 51 18.59 -4.26 -16.44
N GLY A 52 17.98 -4.65 -17.56
CA GLY A 52 17.37 -5.96 -17.78
C GLY A 52 15.89 -6.04 -17.40
N GLN A 53 15.34 -5.06 -16.68
CA GLN A 53 13.91 -5.05 -16.35
C GLN A 53 13.03 -4.72 -17.56
N ASP A 54 11.79 -5.22 -17.53
CA ASP A 54 10.85 -5.08 -18.63
C ASP A 54 10.40 -3.63 -18.86
N VAL A 55 10.20 -3.30 -20.13
CA VAL A 55 9.42 -2.13 -20.57
C VAL A 55 8.08 -2.63 -21.05
N ARG A 56 6.98 -2.07 -20.53
CA ARG A 56 5.61 -2.54 -20.80
C ARG A 56 4.72 -1.44 -21.35
N ILE A 57 3.82 -1.80 -22.26
CA ILE A 57 2.69 -0.95 -22.69
C ILE A 57 1.42 -1.70 -22.33
N ALA A 58 0.56 -1.09 -21.51
CA ALA A 58 -0.68 -1.71 -21.02
C ALA A 58 -0.44 -3.12 -20.42
N GLY A 59 0.64 -3.28 -19.66
CA GLY A 59 1.03 -4.54 -19.02
C GLY A 59 1.71 -5.58 -19.93
N VAL A 60 1.79 -5.36 -21.25
CA VAL A 60 2.47 -6.28 -22.17
C VAL A 60 3.95 -5.90 -22.29
N PRO A 61 4.91 -6.84 -22.14
CA PRO A 61 6.32 -6.57 -22.37
C PRO A 61 6.59 -6.24 -23.83
N VAL A 62 7.14 -5.05 -24.06
CA VAL A 62 7.43 -4.48 -25.38
C VAL A 62 8.89 -4.08 -25.55
N GLY A 63 9.72 -4.31 -24.55
CA GLY A 63 11.07 -3.78 -24.51
C GLY A 63 11.80 -4.10 -23.21
N THR A 64 12.98 -3.54 -23.04
CA THR A 64 13.84 -3.78 -21.88
C THR A 64 14.63 -2.52 -21.53
N VAL A 65 14.83 -2.27 -20.23
CA VAL A 65 15.70 -1.22 -19.72
C VAL A 65 17.15 -1.63 -19.99
N THR A 66 17.89 -0.83 -20.72
CA THR A 66 19.26 -1.14 -21.13
C THR A 66 20.29 -0.60 -20.16
N ASP A 67 20.07 0.61 -19.63
CA ASP A 67 21.02 1.25 -18.71
C ASP A 67 20.32 2.31 -17.83
N ILE A 68 20.93 2.63 -16.70
CA ILE A 68 20.44 3.64 -15.75
C ILE A 68 21.64 4.46 -15.26
N LYS A 69 21.62 5.78 -15.50
CA LYS A 69 22.69 6.70 -15.12
C LYS A 69 22.15 7.86 -14.31
N LEU A 70 22.97 8.33 -13.37
CA LEU A 70 22.72 9.59 -12.68
C LEU A 70 23.37 10.73 -13.47
N ASN A 71 22.59 11.75 -13.81
CA ASN A 71 23.05 12.96 -14.47
C ASN A 71 23.61 13.97 -13.45
N ASP A 72 24.38 14.94 -13.92
CA ASP A 72 24.98 15.99 -13.09
C ASP A 72 23.95 16.88 -12.36
N ASP A 73 22.72 16.95 -12.87
CA ASP A 73 21.60 17.71 -12.29
C ASP A 73 20.78 16.91 -11.25
N ASN A 74 21.31 15.78 -10.79
CA ASN A 74 20.66 14.80 -9.91
C ASN A 74 19.38 14.15 -10.50
N THR A 75 19.15 14.24 -11.81
CA THR A 75 18.13 13.42 -12.47
C THR A 75 18.68 12.06 -12.86
N VAL A 76 17.82 11.06 -12.99
CA VAL A 76 18.21 9.73 -13.43
C VAL A 76 17.80 9.54 -14.88
N ASP A 77 18.77 9.37 -15.77
CA ASP A 77 18.54 8.95 -17.15
C ASP A 77 18.36 7.43 -17.21
N VAL A 78 17.21 7.01 -17.71
CA VAL A 78 16.88 5.61 -17.94
C VAL A 78 16.89 5.37 -19.45
N ALA A 79 17.86 4.60 -19.93
CA ALA A 79 17.92 4.14 -21.30
C ALA A 79 17.13 2.84 -21.46
N PHE A 80 16.30 2.75 -22.50
CA PHE A 80 15.48 1.57 -22.73
C PHE A 80 15.16 1.38 -24.22
N ASP A 81 14.99 0.14 -24.62
CA ASP A 81 14.64 -0.21 -25.99
C ASP A 81 13.18 -0.63 -26.07
N VAL A 82 12.52 -0.26 -27.17
CA VAL A 82 11.14 -0.67 -27.49
C VAL A 82 11.12 -1.32 -28.87
N HIS A 83 10.43 -2.45 -29.01
CA HIS A 83 10.33 -3.16 -30.28
C HIS A 83 9.78 -2.24 -31.40
N ASN A 84 10.35 -2.34 -32.61
CA ASN A 84 10.03 -1.50 -33.76
C ASN A 84 8.55 -1.46 -34.18
N LYS A 85 7.75 -2.46 -33.77
CA LYS A 85 6.29 -2.51 -34.00
C LYS A 85 5.51 -1.47 -33.19
N TYR A 86 6.10 -0.90 -32.13
CA TYR A 86 5.45 0.10 -31.29
C TYR A 86 6.00 1.49 -31.56
N GLN A 87 5.09 2.45 -31.73
CA GLN A 87 5.41 3.84 -32.00
C GLN A 87 5.19 4.68 -30.73
N LEU A 88 6.24 5.37 -30.28
CA LEU A 88 6.13 6.35 -29.20
C LEU A 88 5.84 7.75 -29.77
N TYR A 89 5.17 8.59 -28.99
CA TYR A 89 4.78 9.94 -29.35
C TYR A 89 5.37 10.95 -28.37
N THR A 90 5.40 12.23 -28.74
CA THR A 90 5.86 13.31 -27.85
C THR A 90 5.00 13.45 -26.59
N SER A 91 3.74 13.03 -26.66
CA SER A 91 2.81 12.97 -25.52
C SER A 91 2.98 11.71 -24.66
N THR A 92 3.84 10.76 -25.04
CA THR A 92 4.09 9.55 -24.26
C THR A 92 4.68 9.89 -22.89
N ARG A 93 4.24 9.15 -21.87
CA ARG A 93 4.76 9.22 -20.51
C ARG A 93 5.41 7.90 -20.12
N ALA A 94 6.47 8.01 -19.30
CA ALA A 94 7.19 6.87 -18.76
C ALA A 94 6.99 6.81 -17.24
N VAL A 95 6.53 5.69 -16.71
CA VAL A 95 6.13 5.54 -15.31
C VAL A 95 6.80 4.29 -14.74
N VAL A 96 7.54 4.42 -13.64
CA VAL A 96 8.10 3.24 -12.96
C VAL A 96 7.02 2.64 -12.05
N ARG A 97 6.77 1.33 -12.17
CA ARG A 97 5.76 0.63 -11.34
C ARG A 97 6.35 -0.60 -10.65
N TYR A 98 5.65 -1.08 -9.63
CA TYR A 98 5.95 -2.36 -8.99
C TYR A 98 5.54 -3.50 -9.93
N GLU A 99 6.47 -4.42 -10.19
CA GLU A 99 6.17 -5.67 -10.87
C GLU A 99 5.58 -6.70 -9.91
N ASN A 100 6.11 -6.77 -8.69
CA ASN A 100 5.70 -7.72 -7.67
C ASN A 100 5.82 -7.15 -6.25
N LEU A 101 5.37 -7.93 -5.26
CA LEU A 101 5.39 -7.56 -3.85
C LEU A 101 6.79 -7.60 -3.21
N VAL A 102 7.79 -8.15 -3.90
CA VAL A 102 9.19 -8.24 -3.42
C VAL A 102 9.98 -6.97 -3.77
N GLY A 103 9.35 -6.04 -4.49
CA GLY A 103 9.91 -4.72 -4.80
C GLY A 103 10.66 -4.66 -6.13
N ASP A 104 10.45 -5.64 -7.02
CA ASP A 104 10.90 -5.52 -8.42
C ASP A 104 10.10 -4.46 -9.16
N ARG A 105 10.74 -3.86 -10.16
CA ARG A 105 10.22 -2.72 -10.90
C ARG A 105 10.15 -3.04 -12.38
N TYR A 106 9.24 -2.37 -13.07
CA TYR A 106 9.23 -2.31 -14.52
C TYR A 106 8.93 -0.89 -14.99
N LEU A 107 9.35 -0.59 -16.21
CA LEU A 107 9.06 0.69 -16.86
C LEU A 107 7.76 0.56 -17.64
N GLU A 108 6.73 1.30 -17.27
CA GLU A 108 5.49 1.38 -18.03
C GLU A 108 5.48 2.60 -18.94
N ILE A 109 5.15 2.37 -20.21
CA ILE A 109 4.96 3.41 -21.21
C ILE A 109 3.46 3.59 -21.41
N ILE A 110 2.97 4.80 -21.16
CA ILE A 110 1.55 5.17 -21.27
C ILE A 110 1.38 6.37 -22.19
N SER A 111 0.19 6.51 -22.77
CA SER A 111 -0.17 7.72 -23.51
C SER A 111 -0.49 8.86 -22.54
N GLY A 112 0.12 10.03 -22.76
CA GLY A 112 -0.23 11.27 -22.06
C GLY A 112 -1.06 12.21 -22.93
N PRO A 113 -1.54 13.32 -22.34
CA PRO A 113 -2.24 14.36 -23.08
C PRO A 113 -1.27 15.11 -24.02
N GLY A 114 -1.71 15.42 -25.23
CA GLY A 114 -0.94 16.24 -26.18
C GLY A 114 -1.00 15.75 -27.63
N GLU A 115 -0.21 16.38 -28.49
CA GLU A 115 -0.12 16.02 -29.91
C GLU A 115 0.49 14.64 -30.13
N LEU A 116 -0.09 13.87 -31.05
CA LEU A 116 0.42 12.57 -31.51
C LEU A 116 1.57 12.74 -32.52
N ARG A 117 2.55 13.58 -32.19
CA ARG A 117 3.76 13.72 -33.00
C ARG A 117 4.69 12.57 -32.69
N LYS A 118 5.19 11.90 -33.73
CA LYS A 118 6.14 10.78 -33.60
C LYS A 118 7.37 11.22 -32.82
N LEU A 119 7.72 10.46 -31.79
CA LEU A 119 8.99 10.60 -31.08
C LEU A 119 10.08 9.85 -31.87
N PRO A 120 11.13 10.53 -32.37
CA PRO A 120 12.22 9.85 -33.07
C PRO A 120 12.98 8.89 -32.15
N PRO A 121 13.50 7.75 -32.66
CA PRO A 121 14.44 6.92 -31.92
C PRO A 121 15.63 7.73 -31.43
N GLY A 122 16.12 7.42 -30.23
CA GLY A 122 17.20 8.13 -29.52
C GLY A 122 16.72 9.36 -28.74
N SER A 123 15.44 9.73 -28.84
CA SER A 123 14.93 10.90 -28.12
C SER A 123 14.69 10.60 -26.63
N THR A 124 14.73 11.67 -25.84
CA THR A 124 14.49 11.64 -24.40
C THR A 124 13.06 12.06 -24.06
N ILE A 125 12.35 11.25 -23.27
CA ILE A 125 11.11 11.62 -22.60
C ILE A 125 11.48 12.55 -21.45
N PRO A 126 11.00 13.81 -21.47
CA PRO A 126 11.42 14.82 -20.50
C PRO A 126 10.80 14.53 -19.13
N LYS A 127 11.43 15.05 -18.07
CA LYS A 127 11.04 14.80 -16.67
C LYS A 127 9.58 15.10 -16.37
N GLN A 128 8.98 16.09 -17.01
CA GLN A 128 7.55 16.44 -16.86
C GLN A 128 6.62 15.31 -17.32
N ASN A 129 7.07 14.48 -18.25
CA ASN A 129 6.35 13.32 -18.78
C ASN A 129 6.79 12.01 -18.12
N THR A 130 7.62 12.07 -17.07
CA THR A 130 8.01 10.91 -16.29
C THR A 130 7.32 10.89 -14.93
N GLN A 131 7.16 9.71 -14.35
CA GLN A 131 6.68 9.57 -12.99
C GLN A 131 7.48 8.49 -12.25
N PRO A 132 8.19 8.84 -11.16
CA PRO A 132 8.92 7.87 -10.36
C PRO A 132 7.94 6.88 -9.71
N ALA A 133 8.48 5.76 -9.24
CA ALA A 133 7.67 4.77 -8.55
C ALA A 133 7.11 5.33 -7.25
N LEU A 134 5.91 4.87 -6.86
CA LEU A 134 5.34 5.21 -5.55
C LEU A 134 6.27 4.68 -4.45
N ASP A 135 6.76 5.61 -3.63
CA ASP A 135 7.52 5.29 -2.44
C ASP A 135 6.58 4.73 -1.35
N LEU A 136 6.67 3.42 -1.12
CA LEU A 136 5.90 2.75 -0.07
C LEU A 136 6.39 3.17 1.32
N ASP A 137 7.66 3.56 1.48
CA ASP A 137 8.18 4.03 2.75
C ASP A 137 7.58 5.39 3.10
N ALA A 138 7.43 6.28 2.11
CA ALA A 138 6.70 7.53 2.28
C ALA A 138 5.22 7.31 2.63
N LEU A 139 4.56 6.33 1.98
CA LEU A 139 3.15 6.00 2.26
C LEU A 139 2.96 5.41 3.67
N LEU A 140 3.77 4.42 4.05
CA LEU A 140 3.74 3.80 5.38
C LEU A 140 4.18 4.79 6.46
N GLY A 141 5.17 5.63 6.15
CA GLY A 141 5.61 6.75 6.97
C GLY A 141 4.48 7.75 7.21
N GLY A 142 3.70 8.08 6.18
CA GLY A 142 2.50 8.92 6.27
C GLY A 142 1.34 8.29 7.05
N LEU A 143 1.32 6.96 7.19
CA LEU A 143 0.34 6.25 8.03
C LEU A 143 0.74 6.24 9.52
N ARG A 144 2.03 6.42 9.84
CA ARG A 144 2.52 6.43 11.23
C ARG A 144 1.83 7.49 12.11
N PRO A 145 1.58 8.75 11.69
CA PRO A 145 0.83 9.73 12.48
C PRO A 145 -0.60 9.29 12.79
N VAL A 146 -1.28 8.64 11.84
CA VAL A 146 -2.65 8.12 12.02
C VAL A 146 -2.64 6.98 13.03
N LEU A 147 -1.67 6.07 12.92
CA LEU A 147 -1.47 4.96 13.87
C LEU A 147 -0.96 5.44 15.24
N LYS A 148 -0.21 6.54 15.31
CA LYS A 148 0.17 7.22 16.56
C LYS A 148 -1.02 7.97 17.18
N GLY A 149 -1.97 8.42 16.37
CA GLY A 149 -3.23 9.01 16.83
C GLY A 149 -4.15 8.00 17.52
N LEU A 150 -3.99 6.71 17.21
CA LEU A 150 -4.47 5.58 18.01
C LEU A 150 -3.53 5.37 19.20
N ASP A 151 -3.49 6.38 20.08
CA ASP A 151 -2.70 6.34 21.31
C ASP A 151 -3.30 5.27 22.24
N GLY A 152 -2.48 4.28 22.62
CA GLY A 152 -2.88 3.24 23.57
C GLY A 152 -3.36 3.81 24.91
N ALA A 153 -2.87 5.01 25.28
CA ALA A 153 -3.35 5.74 26.44
C ALA A 153 -4.81 6.19 26.28
N LYS A 154 -5.22 6.68 25.10
CA LYS A 154 -6.60 7.07 24.81
C LYS A 154 -7.55 5.87 24.73
N VAL A 155 -7.07 4.72 24.25
CA VAL A 155 -7.84 3.46 24.27
C VAL A 155 -8.05 3.00 25.71
N ASN A 156 -7.05 3.15 26.58
CA ASN A 156 -7.16 2.81 27.99
C ASN A 156 -8.05 3.81 28.76
N GLU A 157 -8.02 5.09 28.41
CA GLU A 157 -8.92 6.12 28.94
C GLU A 157 -10.38 5.86 28.54
N LEU A 158 -10.63 5.55 27.27
CA LEU A 158 -11.96 5.18 26.78
C LEU A 158 -12.45 3.88 27.40
N SER A 159 -11.57 2.89 27.55
CA SER A 159 -11.91 1.62 28.21
C SER A 159 -12.19 1.84 29.70
N SER A 160 -11.43 2.70 30.38
CA SER A 160 -11.65 3.05 31.79
C SER A 160 -12.93 3.85 31.98
N ALA A 161 -13.24 4.80 31.10
CA ALA A 161 -14.47 5.58 31.12
C ALA A 161 -15.71 4.71 30.85
N VAL A 162 -15.59 3.73 29.95
CA VAL A 162 -16.66 2.74 29.70
C VAL A 162 -16.81 1.78 30.88
N ILE A 163 -15.71 1.39 31.54
CA ILE A 163 -15.74 0.56 32.75
C ILE A 163 -16.34 1.32 33.94
N GLU A 164 -15.99 2.58 34.17
CA GLU A 164 -16.58 3.44 35.22
C GLU A 164 -18.08 3.67 35.00
N LEU A 165 -18.48 3.88 33.74
CA LEU A 165 -19.88 4.05 33.37
C LEU A 165 -20.69 2.76 33.59
N LEU A 166 -20.11 1.60 33.29
CA LEU A 166 -20.74 0.29 33.51
C LEU A 166 -20.70 -0.18 34.96
N GLN A 167 -19.74 0.30 35.77
CA GLN A 167 -19.63 0.02 37.21
C GLN A 167 -20.48 0.96 38.07
N GLY A 168 -21.23 1.88 37.48
CA GLY A 168 -22.23 2.68 38.19
C GLY A 168 -21.65 3.73 39.14
N GLN A 169 -20.39 4.14 38.96
CA GLN A 169 -19.82 5.25 39.74
C GLN A 169 -20.36 6.59 39.20
N GLY A 170 -21.55 6.97 39.66
CA GLY A 170 -22.22 8.25 39.34
C GLY A 170 -21.46 9.53 39.75
N GLY A 171 -20.19 9.44 40.18
CA GLY A 171 -19.35 10.57 40.57
C GLY A 171 -18.73 11.34 39.39
N ALA A 172 -18.54 10.71 38.23
CA ALA A 172 -17.96 11.38 37.06
C ALA A 172 -18.90 12.44 36.45
N LEU A 173 -20.22 12.25 36.58
CA LEU A 173 -21.22 13.23 36.12
C LEU A 173 -21.26 14.46 37.03
N ALA A 174 -21.03 14.28 38.35
CA ALA A 174 -20.93 15.39 39.31
C ALA A 174 -19.66 16.21 39.09
N ASN A 175 -18.53 15.58 38.72
CA ASN A 175 -17.31 16.28 38.36
C ASN A 175 -17.44 17.00 37.00
N LEU A 176 -18.07 16.40 35.98
CA LEU A 176 -18.37 17.08 34.71
C LEU A 176 -19.34 18.27 34.88
N LEU A 177 -20.34 18.15 35.76
CA LEU A 177 -21.19 19.28 36.14
C LEU A 177 -20.45 20.32 37.01
N ALA A 178 -19.49 19.93 37.84
CA ALA A 178 -18.65 20.85 38.60
C ALA A 178 -17.67 21.62 37.69
N THR A 179 -17.13 20.98 36.63
CA THR A 179 -16.32 21.67 35.60
C THR A 179 -17.15 22.64 34.76
N THR A 180 -18.48 22.49 34.73
CA THR A 180 -19.41 23.45 34.11
C THR A 180 -19.53 24.76 34.93
N GLY A 181 -19.08 24.75 36.21
CA GLY A 181 -18.93 25.97 37.03
C GLY A 181 -17.83 26.93 36.55
N SER A 182 -16.86 26.45 35.76
CA SER A 182 -15.81 27.30 35.17
C SER A 182 -16.25 28.04 33.90
N PHE A 183 -17.43 27.72 33.34
CA PHE A 183 -18.04 28.49 32.26
C PHE A 183 -18.75 29.76 32.78
N SER A 184 -19.17 29.78 34.06
CA SER A 184 -19.82 30.94 34.68
C SER A 184 -18.86 32.03 35.15
N GLN A 185 -17.56 31.75 35.32
CA GLN A 185 -16.57 32.79 35.67
C GLN A 185 -16.08 33.63 34.49
N ASN A 186 -16.45 33.28 33.26
CA ASN A 186 -16.38 34.17 32.09
C ASN A 186 -17.66 35.00 31.89
N LEU A 187 -18.66 34.88 32.78
CA LEU A 187 -19.88 35.67 32.73
C LEU A 187 -19.78 37.01 33.48
N ALA A 188 -18.74 37.20 34.31
CA ALA A 188 -18.40 38.49 34.91
C ALA A 188 -17.64 39.44 33.97
N ALA A 189 -17.38 39.02 32.72
CA ALA A 189 -16.87 39.88 31.65
C ALA A 189 -17.96 40.32 30.65
N ARG A 190 -19.26 40.12 30.98
CA ARG A 190 -20.38 40.52 30.11
C ARG A 190 -21.03 41.87 30.41
N ASP A 191 -20.69 42.55 31.51
CA ASP A 191 -21.28 43.87 31.79
C ASP A 191 -20.76 44.97 30.84
N GLN A 192 -19.56 44.80 30.28
CA GLN A 192 -18.98 45.76 29.34
C GLN A 192 -19.55 45.59 27.92
N LEU A 193 -19.81 44.35 27.50
CA LEU A 193 -20.37 44.04 26.19
C LEU A 193 -21.85 44.47 26.05
N ILE A 194 -22.62 44.45 27.15
CA ILE A 194 -24.02 44.93 27.15
C ILE A 194 -24.07 46.45 27.03
N GLY A 195 -23.12 47.17 27.66
CA GLY A 195 -23.01 48.64 27.52
C GLY A 195 -22.66 49.08 26.09
N ASP A 196 -21.79 48.33 25.41
CA ASP A 196 -21.39 48.62 24.03
C ASP A 196 -22.53 48.32 23.03
N VAL A 197 -23.35 47.30 23.27
CA VAL A 197 -24.52 46.99 22.43
C VAL A 197 -25.60 48.06 22.56
N ILE A 198 -25.85 48.59 23.76
CA ILE A 198 -26.84 49.66 23.99
C ILE A 198 -26.40 50.97 23.32
N THR A 199 -25.11 51.31 23.38
CA THR A 199 -24.57 52.53 22.76
C THR A 199 -24.58 52.46 21.22
N ASN A 200 -24.28 51.29 20.66
CA ASN A 200 -24.37 51.06 19.22
C ASN A 200 -25.83 51.02 18.73
N LEU A 201 -26.77 50.51 19.52
CA LEU A 201 -28.19 50.53 19.16
C LEU A 201 -28.74 51.95 19.05
N ASN A 202 -28.36 52.86 19.97
CA ASN A 202 -28.80 54.26 19.92
C ASN A 202 -28.23 55.01 18.70
N THR A 203 -27.04 54.64 18.25
CA THR A 203 -26.40 55.21 17.05
C THR A 203 -27.07 54.71 15.76
N VAL A 204 -27.41 53.42 15.72
CA VAL A 204 -28.14 52.81 14.59
C VAL A 204 -29.57 53.34 14.52
N LEU A 205 -30.25 53.50 15.67
CA LEU A 205 -31.61 54.06 15.72
C LEU A 205 -31.64 55.54 15.31
N GLY A 206 -30.60 56.32 15.63
CA GLY A 206 -30.45 57.70 15.11
C GLY A 206 -30.25 57.77 13.59
N THR A 207 -29.61 56.75 12.99
CA THR A 207 -29.39 56.67 11.53
C THR A 207 -30.64 56.20 10.78
N VAL A 208 -31.55 55.49 11.46
CA VAL A 208 -32.83 55.00 10.91
C VAL A 208 -33.88 56.11 10.85
N ASP A 209 -33.87 57.04 11.81
CA ASP A 209 -34.77 58.21 11.80
C ASP A 209 -34.46 59.17 10.62
N GLU A 210 -33.19 59.32 10.24
CA GLU A 210 -32.76 60.07 9.05
C GLU A 210 -33.14 59.41 7.70
N LYS A 211 -33.55 58.14 7.70
CA LYS A 211 -33.86 57.35 6.48
C LYS A 211 -35.36 57.01 6.32
N GLY A 212 -36.23 57.52 7.19
CA GLY A 212 -37.67 57.19 7.26
C GLY A 212 -38.44 57.33 5.93
N ALA A 213 -38.07 58.25 5.05
CA ALA A 213 -38.76 58.43 3.76
C ALA A 213 -38.56 57.28 2.74
N GLN A 214 -37.57 56.39 2.94
CA GLN A 214 -37.33 55.22 2.07
C GLN A 214 -37.95 53.91 2.61
N PHE A 215 -38.44 53.92 3.85
CA PHE A 215 -39.00 52.73 4.52
C PHE A 215 -40.45 52.45 4.10
N ASP A 216 -41.27 53.49 3.93
CA ASP A 216 -42.67 53.36 3.49
C ASP A 216 -42.81 52.63 2.15
N ALA A 217 -41.91 52.90 1.20
CA ALA A 217 -41.91 52.27 -0.13
C ALA A 217 -41.49 50.78 -0.11
N SER A 218 -40.91 50.29 0.99
CA SER A 218 -40.47 48.90 1.14
C SER A 218 -41.51 48.04 1.86
N VAL A 219 -42.30 48.64 2.75
CA VAL A 219 -43.41 47.98 3.45
C VAL A 219 -44.54 47.61 2.48
N ASP A 220 -44.87 48.49 1.53
CA ASP A 220 -45.88 48.22 0.49
C ASP A 220 -45.52 47.02 -0.40
N ARG A 221 -44.23 46.86 -0.73
CA ARG A 221 -43.75 45.74 -1.55
C ARG A 221 -43.76 44.41 -0.79
N LEU A 222 -43.50 44.45 0.52
CA LEU A 222 -43.57 43.27 1.38
C LEU A 222 -45.02 42.78 1.55
N GLN A 223 -45.99 43.70 1.63
CA GLN A 223 -47.40 43.35 1.74
C GLN A 223 -47.94 42.69 0.45
N GLN A 224 -47.48 43.10 -0.73
CA GLN A 224 -47.80 42.44 -2.00
C GLN A 224 -47.21 41.03 -2.09
N LEU A 225 -45.98 40.82 -1.60
CA LEU A 225 -45.32 39.52 -1.59
C LEU A 225 -46.02 38.51 -0.65
N ILE A 226 -46.42 38.96 0.54
CA ILE A 226 -47.12 38.12 1.53
C ILE A 226 -48.49 37.67 1.01
N THR A 227 -49.19 38.53 0.27
CA THR A 227 -50.49 38.20 -0.32
C THR A 227 -50.35 37.19 -1.46
N GLY A 228 -49.29 37.29 -2.27
CA GLY A 228 -48.98 36.31 -3.33
C GLY A 228 -48.55 34.94 -2.80
N LEU A 229 -47.81 34.91 -1.69
CA LEU A 229 -47.35 33.66 -1.05
C LEU A 229 -48.50 32.91 -0.33
N ALA A 230 -49.54 33.62 0.11
CA ALA A 230 -50.72 33.03 0.72
C ALA A 230 -51.63 32.26 -0.26
N GLN A 231 -51.52 32.51 -1.57
CA GLN A 231 -52.29 31.81 -2.61
C GLN A 231 -51.67 30.49 -3.09
N GLY A 232 -50.48 30.10 -2.63
CA GLY A 232 -49.75 28.90 -3.06
C GLY A 232 -49.55 27.83 -1.97
N ARG A 233 -50.57 27.52 -1.16
CA ARG A 233 -50.45 26.62 0.02
C ARG A 233 -50.46 25.11 -0.25
N ASP A 234 -50.84 24.65 -1.44
CA ASP A 234 -51.00 23.21 -1.72
C ASP A 234 -49.69 22.38 -1.86
N PRO A 235 -48.52 22.91 -2.29
CA PRO A 235 -47.32 22.08 -2.48
C PRO A 235 -46.57 21.72 -1.19
N ILE A 236 -46.83 22.39 -0.06
CA ILE A 236 -46.06 22.23 1.19
C ILE A 236 -46.62 21.07 2.04
N ALA A 237 -47.92 20.77 1.94
CA ALA A 237 -48.53 19.66 2.66
C ALA A 237 -48.07 18.28 2.14
N GLY A 238 -47.77 18.16 0.83
CA GLY A 238 -47.32 16.91 0.21
C GLY A 238 -45.86 16.52 0.48
N ALA A 239 -45.05 17.40 1.09
CA ALA A 239 -43.63 17.16 1.36
C ALA A 239 -43.35 16.64 2.79
N ILE A 240 -44.34 16.68 3.69
CA ILE A 240 -44.18 16.30 5.10
C ILE A 240 -44.33 14.78 5.30
N GLU A 241 -45.24 14.12 4.57
CA GLU A 241 -45.43 12.67 4.64
C GLU A 241 -44.19 11.84 4.23
N PRO A 242 -43.47 12.16 3.14
CA PRO A 242 -42.26 11.42 2.75
C PRO A 242 -41.11 11.56 3.75
N LEU A 243 -41.03 12.69 4.46
CA LEU A 243 -39.96 12.96 5.43
C LEU A 243 -40.15 12.14 6.71
N ALA A 244 -41.39 12.02 7.18
CA ALA A 244 -41.74 11.18 8.34
C ALA A 244 -41.58 9.68 8.04
N ALA A 245 -41.77 9.24 6.79
CA ALA A 245 -41.50 7.86 6.36
C ALA A 245 -39.99 7.55 6.36
N ALA A 246 -39.15 8.49 5.88
CA ALA A 246 -37.71 8.31 5.83
C ALA A 246 -37.04 8.21 7.22
N GLU A 247 -37.54 8.94 8.23
CA GLU A 247 -37.02 8.83 9.61
C GLU A 247 -37.35 7.48 10.26
N ASN A 248 -38.52 6.91 9.95
CA ASN A 248 -38.91 5.60 10.44
C ASN A 248 -38.09 4.48 9.79
N ASP A 249 -37.86 4.54 8.48
CA ASP A 249 -37.04 3.57 7.75
C ASP A 249 -35.58 3.58 8.22
N LEU A 250 -35.00 4.76 8.48
CA LEU A 250 -33.64 4.86 9.00
C LEU A 250 -33.53 4.26 10.42
N THR A 251 -34.56 4.47 11.24
CA THR A 251 -34.63 3.92 12.60
C THR A 251 -34.79 2.40 12.60
N GLU A 252 -35.60 1.84 11.68
CA GLU A 252 -35.71 0.40 11.47
C GLU A 252 -34.42 -0.22 10.94
N MET A 253 -33.75 0.42 9.97
CA MET A 253 -32.47 -0.05 9.44
C MET A 253 -31.38 -0.08 10.53
N LEU A 254 -31.32 0.95 11.37
CA LEU A 254 -30.38 1.01 12.49
C LEU A 254 -30.69 -0.04 13.56
N LYS A 255 -31.97 -0.34 13.84
CA LYS A 255 -32.37 -1.43 14.74
C LYS A 255 -32.06 -2.81 14.15
N ALA A 256 -32.26 -3.00 12.85
CA ALA A 256 -32.00 -4.25 12.14
C ALA A 256 -30.49 -4.54 12.04
N SER A 257 -29.65 -3.52 11.87
CA SER A 257 -28.19 -3.64 11.75
C SER A 257 -27.46 -3.86 13.09
N ARG A 258 -28.10 -3.54 14.21
CA ARG A 258 -27.51 -3.68 15.56
C ARG A 258 -27.22 -5.13 15.95
N ARG A 259 -28.09 -6.07 15.56
CA ARG A 259 -27.96 -7.51 15.87
C ARG A 259 -26.78 -8.18 15.14
N PRO A 260 -26.61 -8.00 13.82
CA PRO A 260 -25.43 -8.50 13.09
C PRO A 260 -24.10 -7.98 13.66
N LEU A 261 -24.05 -6.69 14.02
CA LEU A 261 -22.83 -6.08 14.58
C LEU A 261 -22.49 -6.62 15.98
N GLN A 262 -23.48 -6.87 16.83
CA GLN A 262 -23.26 -7.57 18.10
C GLN A 262 -22.73 -8.99 17.89
N GLY A 263 -23.28 -9.74 16.92
CA GLY A 263 -22.80 -11.07 16.59
C GLY A 263 -21.34 -11.09 16.12
N VAL A 264 -20.90 -10.09 15.34
CA VAL A 264 -19.49 -10.00 14.91
C VAL A 264 -18.57 -9.69 16.10
N ILE A 265 -18.98 -8.79 17.00
CA ILE A 265 -18.18 -8.41 18.18
C ILE A 265 -18.09 -9.55 19.20
N GLU A 266 -19.20 -10.28 19.42
CA GLU A 266 -19.23 -11.45 20.31
C GLU A 266 -18.38 -12.60 19.79
N ASN A 267 -18.24 -12.77 18.47
CA ASN A 267 -17.39 -13.81 17.87
C ASN A 267 -15.92 -13.38 17.70
N ALA A 268 -15.65 -12.08 17.58
CA ALA A 268 -14.28 -11.57 17.48
C ALA A 268 -13.51 -11.65 18.81
N ARG A 269 -14.20 -11.46 19.95
CA ARG A 269 -13.58 -11.49 21.27
C ARG A 269 -12.95 -12.85 21.64
N PRO A 270 -13.62 -14.00 21.46
CA PRO A 270 -13.02 -15.32 21.69
C PRO A 270 -11.83 -15.62 20.77
N LEU A 271 -11.88 -15.15 19.51
CA LEU A 271 -10.77 -15.31 18.58
C LEU A 271 -9.55 -14.51 19.05
N ALA A 272 -9.75 -13.25 19.42
CA ALA A 272 -8.70 -12.39 19.94
C ALA A 272 -8.09 -12.95 21.23
N GLN A 273 -8.93 -13.45 22.15
CA GLN A 273 -8.46 -14.09 23.38
C GLN A 273 -7.65 -15.36 23.10
N ARG A 274 -8.14 -16.25 22.22
CA ARG A 274 -7.38 -17.47 21.86
C ARG A 274 -6.07 -17.15 21.15
N LEU A 275 -6.04 -16.10 20.33
CA LEU A 275 -4.83 -15.67 19.63
C LEU A 275 -3.80 -15.09 20.62
N ASP A 276 -4.26 -14.37 21.64
CA ASP A 276 -3.41 -13.86 22.71
C ASP A 276 -2.90 -14.98 23.64
N GLU A 277 -3.76 -15.92 24.04
CA GLU A 277 -3.38 -17.11 24.81
C GLU A 277 -2.34 -17.97 24.09
N ARG A 278 -2.41 -18.02 22.75
CA ARG A 278 -1.50 -18.79 21.89
C ARG A 278 -0.44 -17.94 21.21
N LYS A 279 -0.24 -16.70 21.66
CA LYS A 279 0.71 -15.75 21.06
C LYS A 279 2.13 -16.32 20.96
N ALA A 280 2.57 -17.08 21.96
CA ALA A 280 3.88 -17.74 21.92
C ALA A 280 4.01 -18.76 20.79
N ASP A 281 2.94 -19.51 20.48
CA ASP A 281 2.95 -20.47 19.38
C ASP A 281 2.83 -19.77 18.02
N VAL A 282 2.04 -18.69 17.95
CA VAL A 282 1.93 -17.85 16.75
C VAL A 282 3.28 -17.20 16.44
N ASN A 283 3.97 -16.65 17.44
CA ASN A 283 5.30 -16.05 17.28
C ASN A 283 6.34 -17.07 16.83
N LYS A 284 6.31 -18.32 17.36
CA LYS A 284 7.20 -19.39 16.88
C LYS A 284 7.06 -19.69 15.39
N VAL A 285 5.89 -19.43 14.80
CA VAL A 285 5.66 -19.60 13.36
C VAL A 285 6.02 -18.32 12.59
N ILE A 286 5.62 -17.16 13.10
CA ILE A 286 5.77 -15.87 12.41
C ILE A 286 7.21 -15.34 12.45
N GLU A 287 7.89 -15.40 13.60
CA GLU A 287 9.25 -14.85 13.76
C GLU A 287 10.26 -15.49 12.77
N PRO A 288 10.34 -16.82 12.62
CA PRO A 288 11.25 -17.43 11.65
C PRO A 288 10.64 -17.51 10.24
N LEU A 289 9.42 -17.01 10.00
CA LEU A 289 8.71 -17.23 8.73
C LEU A 289 9.50 -16.71 7.52
N ALA A 290 10.07 -15.51 7.64
CA ALA A 290 10.88 -14.92 6.57
C ALA A 290 12.14 -15.73 6.28
N GLU A 291 12.84 -16.19 7.33
CA GLU A 291 14.04 -17.01 7.19
C GLU A 291 13.71 -18.42 6.65
N ASN A 292 12.63 -19.03 7.12
CA ASN A 292 12.13 -20.31 6.63
C ASN A 292 11.70 -20.21 5.17
N TYR A 293 11.11 -19.09 4.75
CA TYR A 293 10.76 -18.86 3.35
C TYR A 293 12.01 -18.73 2.48
N LEU A 294 13.05 -18.03 2.95
CA LEU A 294 14.34 -17.97 2.24
C LEU A 294 15.01 -19.34 2.15
N ARG A 295 15.00 -20.13 3.23
CA ARG A 295 15.50 -21.52 3.23
C ARG A 295 14.71 -22.41 2.27
N LEU A 296 13.38 -22.27 2.22
CA LEU A 296 12.50 -22.99 1.31
C LEU A 296 12.76 -22.60 -0.15
N ASN A 297 12.99 -21.31 -0.43
CA ASN A 297 13.37 -20.82 -1.76
C ASN A 297 14.76 -21.36 -2.17
N ALA A 298 15.70 -21.40 -1.23
CA ALA A 298 17.01 -21.99 -1.46
C ALA A 298 16.97 -23.49 -1.80
N LEU A 299 15.92 -24.22 -1.40
CA LEU A 299 15.69 -25.61 -1.85
C LEU A 299 15.37 -25.69 -3.35
N GLY A 300 14.75 -24.65 -3.92
CA GLY A 300 14.45 -24.55 -5.36
C GLY A 300 15.59 -23.93 -6.19
N ALA A 301 16.61 -23.35 -5.55
CA ALA A 301 17.72 -22.69 -6.25
C ALA A 301 18.55 -23.65 -7.14
N TYR A 302 18.49 -24.96 -6.87
CA TYR A 302 19.18 -25.98 -7.66
C TYR A 302 18.30 -26.59 -8.78
N GLY A 303 17.07 -26.10 -8.99
CA GLY A 303 16.16 -26.60 -10.03
C GLY A 303 15.14 -27.62 -9.50
N SER A 304 14.76 -28.61 -10.33
CA SER A 304 13.72 -29.61 -10.02
C SER A 304 14.20 -30.80 -9.19
N PHE A 305 15.40 -30.73 -8.60
CA PHE A 305 16.00 -31.82 -7.84
C PHE A 305 16.57 -31.33 -6.50
N PHE A 306 16.46 -32.18 -5.48
CA PHE A 306 17.03 -31.94 -4.16
C PHE A 306 18.43 -32.52 -4.07
N ASN A 307 19.43 -31.71 -3.74
CA ASN A 307 20.77 -32.17 -3.44
C ASN A 307 20.85 -32.63 -1.98
N ILE A 308 20.47 -33.88 -1.71
CA ILE A 308 20.58 -34.49 -0.38
C ILE A 308 21.96 -35.15 -0.27
N PHE A 309 22.78 -34.65 0.66
CA PHE A 309 24.09 -35.23 0.97
C PHE A 309 24.02 -36.02 2.28
N TYR A 310 24.26 -37.32 2.21
CA TYR A 310 24.34 -38.18 3.40
C TYR A 310 25.79 -38.23 3.90
N CYS A 311 26.10 -37.48 4.95
CA CYS A 311 27.45 -37.44 5.52
C CYS A 311 27.83 -38.73 6.26
N SER A 312 26.86 -39.42 6.87
CA SER A 312 27.06 -40.75 7.42
C SER A 312 25.73 -41.50 7.49
N VAL A 313 25.75 -42.79 7.18
CA VAL A 313 24.61 -43.69 7.38
C VAL A 313 25.02 -44.71 8.43
N ARG A 314 24.18 -44.94 9.44
CA ARG A 314 24.39 -45.98 10.45
C ARG A 314 23.14 -46.82 10.56
N ILE A 315 23.30 -48.13 10.46
CA ILE A 315 22.23 -49.09 10.65
C ILE A 315 22.26 -49.54 12.10
N LYS A 316 21.17 -49.31 12.83
CA LYS A 316 21.00 -49.79 14.20
C LYS A 316 20.37 -51.18 14.15
N VAL A 317 21.06 -52.15 14.74
CA VAL A 317 20.58 -53.54 14.88
C VAL A 317 20.59 -53.91 16.35
N ASN A 318 19.52 -54.54 16.81
CA ASN A 318 19.41 -54.97 18.19
C ASN A 318 20.27 -56.23 18.39
N GLY A 319 21.27 -56.13 19.25
CA GLY A 319 22.15 -57.24 19.60
C GLY A 319 21.47 -58.28 20.49
N PRO A 320 22.02 -59.50 20.58
CA PRO A 320 21.41 -60.62 21.30
C PRO A 320 21.23 -60.42 22.81
N ALA A 321 21.82 -59.37 23.40
CA ALA A 321 21.67 -59.00 24.81
C ALA A 321 20.90 -57.67 25.04
N GLY A 322 20.17 -57.18 24.04
CA GLY A 322 19.44 -55.90 24.12
C GLY A 322 20.32 -54.66 23.95
N SER A 323 21.61 -54.84 23.64
CA SER A 323 22.52 -53.75 23.29
C SER A 323 22.32 -53.29 21.85
N ASP A 324 22.25 -51.99 21.62
CA ASP A 324 22.19 -51.43 20.27
C ASP A 324 23.57 -51.54 19.59
N ILE A 325 23.64 -52.25 18.46
CA ILE A 325 24.83 -52.31 17.62
C ILE A 325 24.60 -51.36 16.44
N LEU A 326 25.45 -50.33 16.32
CA LEU A 326 25.42 -49.37 15.23
C LEU A 326 26.48 -49.76 14.19
N ILE A 327 26.04 -50.24 13.02
CA ILE A 327 26.92 -50.60 11.91
C ILE A 327 27.01 -49.40 10.96
N PRO A 328 28.18 -48.74 10.82
CA PRO A 328 28.34 -47.65 9.86
C PRO A 328 28.29 -48.20 8.42
N PHE A 329 27.56 -47.51 7.55
CA PHE A 329 27.46 -47.80 6.13
C PHE A 329 28.01 -46.58 5.37
N GLY A 330 29.13 -46.76 4.67
CA GLY A 330 29.99 -45.67 4.21
C GLY A 330 31.03 -45.28 5.25
N GLY A 331 32.24 -44.93 4.80
CA GLY A 331 33.38 -44.61 5.67
C GLY A 331 33.12 -43.43 6.62
N PRO A 332 33.95 -43.23 7.66
CA PRO A 332 33.81 -42.09 8.55
C PRO A 332 33.84 -40.79 7.74
N PRO A 333 32.93 -39.83 8.00
CA PRO A 333 32.97 -38.53 7.34
C PRO A 333 34.34 -37.91 7.60
N ASP A 334 35.05 -37.53 6.55
CA ASP A 334 36.31 -36.80 6.67
C ASP A 334 35.97 -35.34 7.07
N PRO A 335 36.23 -34.94 8.33
CA PRO A 335 35.85 -33.60 8.80
C PRO A 335 36.68 -32.50 8.13
N SER A 336 37.72 -32.84 7.37
CA SER A 336 38.64 -31.88 6.75
C SER A 336 38.28 -31.50 5.31
N LYS A 337 37.31 -32.17 4.66
CA LYS A 337 37.01 -31.96 3.23
C LYS A 337 35.51 -32.04 2.90
N GLY A 338 34.99 -30.94 2.34
CA GLY A 338 33.67 -30.88 1.69
C GLY A 338 32.52 -30.47 2.61
N ARG A 339 31.28 -30.64 2.10
CA ARG A 339 30.02 -30.19 2.73
C ARG A 339 29.63 -30.89 4.05
N CYS A 340 30.48 -31.81 4.52
CA CYS A 340 30.30 -32.58 5.76
C CYS A 340 31.35 -32.22 6.82
N SER A 341 32.10 -31.14 6.61
CA SER A 341 32.99 -30.55 7.62
C SER A 341 32.19 -29.87 8.73
N GLU A 342 32.80 -29.68 9.91
CA GLU A 342 32.15 -28.97 11.03
C GLU A 342 31.75 -27.53 10.69
N ASN A 343 32.28 -26.95 9.60
CA ASN A 343 32.04 -25.58 9.16
C ASN A 343 31.09 -25.46 7.95
N GLY A 344 30.54 -26.59 7.46
CA GLY A 344 29.55 -26.62 6.36
C GLY A 344 30.15 -26.60 4.95
#